data_AF-A0A7S0FGH0-F1
#
_entry.id   AF-A0A7S0FGH0-F1
#
_cell.length_a   1.000
_cell.length_b   1.000
_cell.length_c   1.000
_cell.angle_alpha   90.00
_cell.angle_beta   90.00
_cell.angle_gamma   90.00
#
_symmetry.space_group_name_H-M   'P 1'
#
loop_
_entity.id
_entity.type
_entity.pdbx_description
1 polymer ?
#
loop_
_entity_poly.entity_id
_entity_poly.type
_entity_poly.pdbx_seq_one_letter_code
_entity_poly.pdbx_strand_id
1 'polypeptide(L)'
;RGPLKDDWSKACPLDWPKEERDEKCVSLQEAIWGTKVLKRLEEIKLKIDPRFMFNCNGCVGNNLKSDGDVPVLDFPLSEGSPEILSADEVDDTSAALVLAVTSVS
;
A
#
# COMPACT_ATOMS: atom_id res chain seq x y z
N ARG A 1 -7.03 15.01 8.09
CA ARG A 1 -8.16 15.44 7.23
C ARG A 1 -7.71 16.67 6.44
N GLY A 2 -8.33 16.94 5.30
CA GLY A 2 -8.07 18.11 4.45
C GLY A 2 -8.90 19.33 4.89
N PRO A 3 -9.19 20.27 3.97
CA PRO A 3 -10.07 21.42 4.19
C PRO A 3 -11.54 21.04 4.49
N LEU A 4 -12.38 22.02 4.78
CA LEU A 4 -13.84 21.83 4.85
C LEU A 4 -14.42 21.46 3.47
N LYS A 5 -15.43 20.59 3.44
CA LYS A 5 -16.13 20.22 2.20
C LYS A 5 -16.85 21.40 1.55
N ASP A 6 -17.47 22.24 2.39
CA ASP A 6 -18.22 23.42 1.95
C ASP A 6 -17.31 24.59 1.56
N ASP A 7 -16.08 24.64 2.09
CA ASP A 7 -15.13 25.72 1.84
C ASP A 7 -13.69 25.19 1.83
N TRP A 8 -13.15 24.98 0.63
CA TRP A 8 -11.81 24.46 0.39
C TRP A 8 -10.69 25.41 0.82
N SER A 9 -11.00 26.68 1.13
CA SER A 9 -10.02 27.66 1.62
C SER A 9 -9.81 27.58 3.14
N LYS A 10 -10.69 26.89 3.87
CA LYS A 10 -10.65 26.80 5.33
C LYS A 10 -10.14 25.43 5.78
N ALA A 11 -9.17 25.45 6.70
CA ALA A 11 -8.69 24.24 7.35
C ALA A 11 -9.80 23.56 8.17
N CYS A 12 -9.79 22.23 8.22
CA CYS A 12 -10.66 21.47 9.10
C CYS A 12 -10.30 21.73 10.58
N PRO A 13 -11.25 22.17 11.43
CA PRO A 13 -10.99 22.44 12.84
C PRO A 13 -10.49 21.19 13.58
N LEU A 14 -9.47 21.35 14.42
CA LEU A 14 -8.82 20.24 15.12
C LEU A 14 -9.53 19.87 16.43
N ASP A 15 -10.32 20.78 16.97
CA ASP A 15 -11.12 20.68 18.18
C ASP A 15 -12.41 19.85 17.98
N TRP A 16 -12.84 19.65 16.73
CA TRP A 16 -13.97 18.79 16.41
C TRP A 16 -13.67 17.30 16.66
N PRO A 17 -14.67 16.50 17.10
CA PRO A 17 -14.54 15.06 17.21
C PRO A 17 -14.21 14.42 15.86
N LYS A 18 -13.57 13.25 15.89
CA LYS A 18 -13.09 12.58 14.67
C LYS A 18 -14.23 12.35 13.67
N GLU A 19 -15.36 11.88 14.16
CA GLU A 19 -16.55 11.54 13.37
C GLU A 19 -17.08 12.79 12.63
N GLU A 20 -17.18 13.92 13.33
CA GLU A 20 -17.60 15.18 12.73
C GLU A 20 -16.61 15.68 11.66
N ARG A 21 -15.30 15.52 11.89
CA ARG A 21 -14.28 15.85 10.87
C ARG A 21 -14.34 14.92 9.67
N ASP A 22 -14.70 13.66 9.88
CA ASP A 22 -14.85 12.69 8.79
C ASP A 22 -16.07 13.02 7.92
N GLU A 23 -17.12 13.57 8.54
CA GLU A 23 -18.34 14.02 7.87
C GLU A 23 -18.18 15.36 7.17
N LYS A 24 -17.56 16.36 7.81
CA LYS A 24 -17.55 17.75 7.33
C LYS A 24 -16.28 18.15 6.58
N CYS A 25 -15.20 17.38 6.71
CA CYS A 25 -13.93 17.71 6.07
C CYS A 25 -13.60 16.75 4.94
N VAL A 26 -12.90 17.28 3.94
CA VAL A 26 -12.36 16.50 2.81
C VAL A 26 -11.36 15.47 3.34
N SER A 27 -11.31 14.28 2.72
CA SER A 27 -10.29 13.30 3.09
C SER A 27 -8.89 13.86 2.81
N LEU A 28 -7.87 13.43 3.58
CA LEU A 28 -6.51 13.94 3.34
C LEU A 28 -6.04 13.59 1.91
N GLN A 29 -6.37 12.39 1.43
CA GLN A 29 -5.98 11.97 0.10
C GLN A 29 -6.68 12.75 -1.00
N GLU A 30 -7.96 13.09 -0.81
CA GLU A 30 -8.70 13.91 -1.78
C GLU A 30 -8.16 15.34 -1.80
N ALA A 31 -7.71 15.88 -0.66
CA ALA A 31 -7.05 17.19 -0.64
C ALA A 31 -5.69 17.19 -1.37
N ILE A 32 -4.97 16.07 -1.38
CA ILE A 32 -3.66 15.92 -2.04
C ILE A 32 -3.83 15.70 -3.55
N TRP A 33 -4.69 14.76 -3.93
CA TRP A 33 -4.81 14.28 -5.31
C TRP A 33 -5.97 14.93 -6.08
N GLY A 34 -6.97 15.46 -5.38
CA GLY A 34 -8.26 15.82 -5.96
C GLY A 34 -9.12 14.60 -6.27
N THR A 35 -10.44 14.80 -6.34
CA THR A 35 -11.44 13.71 -6.43
C THR A 35 -11.23 12.81 -7.66
N LYS A 36 -10.93 13.39 -8.83
CA LYS A 36 -10.82 12.63 -10.10
C LYS A 36 -9.57 11.74 -10.13
N VAL A 37 -8.43 12.28 -9.70
CA VAL A 37 -7.16 11.54 -9.71
C VAL A 37 -7.19 10.49 -8.61
N LEU A 38 -7.70 10.83 -7.42
CA LEU A 38 -7.84 9.87 -6.32
C LEU A 38 -8.62 8.63 -6.75
N LYS A 39 -9.81 8.82 -7.35
CA LYS A 39 -10.63 7.71 -7.85
C LYS A 39 -9.86 6.83 -8.84
N ARG A 40 -9.13 7.43 -9.78
CA ARG A 40 -8.32 6.70 -10.75
C ARG A 40 -7.19 5.90 -10.07
N LEU A 41 -6.53 6.48 -9.07
CA LEU A 41 -5.47 5.81 -8.33
C LEU A 41 -6.02 4.63 -7.50
N GLU A 42 -7.18 4.77 -6.87
CA GLU A 42 -7.86 3.71 -6.14
C GLU A 42 -8.23 2.54 -7.06
N GLU A 43 -8.76 2.83 -8.25
CA GLU A 43 -9.06 1.81 -9.27
C GLU A 43 -7.80 1.05 -9.75
N ILE A 44 -6.68 1.75 -9.94
CA ILE A 44 -5.39 1.13 -10.31
C ILE A 44 -4.86 0.28 -9.15
N LYS A 45 -4.92 0.80 -7.92
CA LYS A 45 -4.46 0.12 -6.72
C LYS A 45 -5.17 -1.22 -6.52
N LEU A 46 -6.50 -1.24 -6.70
CA LEU A 46 -7.28 -2.48 -6.58
C LEU A 46 -7.00 -3.49 -7.70
N LYS A 47 -6.61 -3.02 -8.89
CA LYS A 47 -6.22 -3.91 -10.01
C LYS A 47 -4.85 -4.55 -9.82
N ILE A 48 -3.87 -3.79 -9.32
CA ILE A 48 -2.47 -4.23 -9.21
C ILE A 48 -2.19 -4.87 -7.85
N ASP A 49 -2.77 -4.32 -6.78
CA ASP A 49 -2.59 -4.79 -5.41
C ASP A 49 -3.94 -5.04 -4.72
N PRO A 50 -4.69 -6.05 -5.18
CA PRO A 50 -6.02 -6.39 -4.65
C PRO A 50 -5.97 -6.92 -3.21
N ARG A 51 -4.82 -7.47 -2.79
CA ARG A 51 -4.62 -7.99 -1.42
C ARG A 51 -3.98 -6.97 -0.49
N PHE A 52 -3.80 -5.73 -0.94
CA PHE A 52 -3.23 -4.66 -0.14
C PHE A 52 -1.87 -5.01 0.48
N MET A 53 -1.00 -5.70 -0.27
CA MET A 53 0.39 -5.93 0.12
C MET A 53 1.10 -4.60 0.41
N PHE A 54 0.79 -3.56 -0.34
CA PHE A 54 1.25 -2.19 -0.12
C PHE A 54 0.22 -1.39 0.70
N ASN A 55 0.02 -1.78 1.96
CA ASN A 55 -0.83 -1.06 2.91
C ASN A 55 0.02 -0.18 3.84
N CYS A 56 -0.06 1.14 3.68
CA CYS A 56 0.68 2.14 4.47
C CYS A 56 -0.21 3.29 4.94
N ASN A 57 0.16 3.93 6.05
CA ASN A 57 -0.61 5.05 6.60
C ASN A 57 -0.66 6.22 5.61
N GLY A 58 -1.87 6.63 5.20
CA GLY A 58 -2.10 7.74 4.27
C GLY A 58 -1.96 7.39 2.78
N CYS A 59 -1.69 6.12 2.44
CA CYS A 59 -1.57 5.68 1.05
C CYS A 59 -2.93 5.46 0.37
N VAL A 60 -2.93 5.52 -0.97
CA VAL A 60 -4.13 5.36 -1.81
C VAL A 60 -4.92 4.11 -1.43
N GLY A 61 -6.22 4.28 -1.21
CA GLY A 61 -7.14 3.19 -0.86
C GLY A 61 -7.21 2.86 0.63
N ASN A 62 -6.35 3.44 1.47
CA ASN A 62 -6.31 3.11 2.91
C ASN A 62 -7.24 4.01 3.77
N ASN A 63 -8.06 4.83 3.11
CA ASN A 63 -9.23 5.47 3.74
C ASN A 63 -10.45 4.54 3.76
N LEU A 64 -10.40 3.44 3.00
CA LEU A 64 -11.41 2.39 3.05
C LEU A 64 -11.30 1.75 4.43
N LYS A 65 -12.44 1.62 5.13
CA LYS A 65 -12.45 0.96 6.44
C LYS A 65 -11.83 -0.42 6.26
N SER A 66 -10.85 -0.75 7.10
CA SER A 66 -10.31 -2.09 7.20
C SER A 66 -11.37 -2.97 7.86
N ASP A 67 -12.44 -3.24 7.14
CA ASP A 67 -13.20 -4.43 7.40
C ASP A 67 -12.34 -5.54 6.78
N GLY A 68 -12.00 -6.56 7.56
CA GLY A 68 -11.24 -7.73 7.13
C GLY A 68 -11.98 -8.58 6.08
N ASP A 69 -12.79 -7.94 5.25
CA ASP A 69 -13.69 -8.47 4.25
C ASP A 69 -13.47 -7.67 2.95
N VAL A 70 -12.24 -7.64 2.44
CA VAL A 70 -12.11 -7.45 0.99
C VAL A 70 -12.64 -8.74 0.38
N PRO A 71 -13.69 -8.72 -0.47
CA PRO A 71 -14.06 -9.92 -1.19
C PRO A 71 -12.82 -10.32 -1.99
N VAL A 72 -12.21 -11.44 -1.59
CA VAL A 72 -11.27 -12.15 -2.43
C VAL A 72 -12.09 -12.52 -3.64
N LEU A 73 -12.02 -11.71 -4.70
CA LEU A 73 -12.45 -12.20 -6.00
C LEU A 73 -11.52 -13.37 -6.26
N ASP A 74 -12.09 -14.58 -6.21
CA ASP A 74 -11.43 -15.84 -6.51
C ASP A 74 -10.88 -15.77 -7.94
N PHE A 75 -9.74 -15.12 -8.09
CA PHE A 75 -8.96 -15.16 -9.30
C PHE A 75 -8.08 -16.41 -9.17
N PRO A 76 -8.21 -17.39 -10.10
CA PRO A 76 -7.48 -18.63 -9.98
C PRO A 76 -5.98 -18.33 -9.93
N LEU A 77 -5.36 -18.83 -8.86
CA LEU A 77 -3.93 -18.79 -8.61
C LEU A 77 -3.23 -19.51 -9.77
N SER A 78 -2.71 -18.75 -10.73
CA SER A 78 -1.76 -19.28 -11.70
C SER A 78 -0.51 -19.69 -10.93
N GLU A 79 -0.34 -20.99 -10.71
CA GLU A 79 0.79 -21.58 -10.01
C GLU A 79 2.11 -21.13 -10.63
N GLY A 80 2.85 -20.33 -9.88
CA GLY A 80 4.11 -19.75 -10.32
C GLY A 80 4.62 -18.70 -9.35
N SER A 81 4.53 -18.97 -8.04
CA SER A 81 5.27 -18.20 -7.04
C SER A 81 6.63 -18.86 -6.86
N PRO A 82 7.76 -18.15 -7.04
CA PRO A 82 9.07 -18.65 -6.65
C PRO A 82 9.09 -18.82 -5.12
N GLU A 83 9.62 -19.95 -4.65
CA GLU A 83 9.80 -20.21 -3.23
C GLU A 83 10.76 -19.17 -2.64
N ILE A 84 10.30 -18.45 -1.61
CA ILE A 84 11.13 -17.56 -0.80
C ILE A 84 11.94 -18.47 0.13
N LEU A 85 13.22 -18.64 -0.16
CA LEU A 85 14.18 -19.26 0.75
C LEU A 85 14.32 -18.35 1.98
N SER A 86 13.95 -18.87 3.15
CA SER A 86 14.03 -18.19 4.45
C SER A 86 15.47 -17.81 4.80
N ALA A 87 15.64 -16.62 5.36
CA ALA A 87 16.91 -15.94 5.59
C ALA A 87 17.65 -16.32 6.89
N ASP A 88 17.54 -17.59 7.35
CA ASP A 88 18.01 -17.97 8.69
C ASP A 88 19.11 -19.07 8.74
N GLU A 89 19.73 -19.46 7.63
CA GLU A 89 20.98 -20.25 7.66
C GLU A 89 22.03 -19.68 6.70
N VAL A 90 22.61 -18.54 7.07
CA VAL A 90 23.91 -18.10 6.55
C VAL A 90 24.97 -18.77 7.43
N ASP A 91 25.38 -19.99 7.09
CA ASP A 91 26.54 -20.65 7.70
C ASP A 91 27.83 -20.04 7.12
N ASP A 92 28.68 -19.55 8.02
CA ASP A 92 29.93 -18.84 7.79
C ASP A 92 31.04 -19.79 7.31
N THR A 93 30.85 -20.48 6.18
CA THR A 93 31.91 -21.32 5.57
C THR A 93 31.86 -21.37 4.04
N SER A 94 31.82 -20.23 3.36
CA SER A 94 32.04 -20.18 1.89
C SER A 94 32.95 -19.04 1.45
N ALA A 95 33.98 -18.74 2.24
CA ALA A 95 35.16 -18.03 1.75
C ALA A 95 36.11 -18.93 0.92
N ALA A 96 35.75 -20.21 0.70
CA ALA A 96 36.62 -21.19 0.06
C ALA A 96 36.32 -21.47 -1.43
N LEU A 97 35.22 -20.97 -2.01
CA LEU A 97 34.84 -21.29 -3.40
C LEU A 97 35.05 -20.14 -4.40
N VAL A 98 35.97 -19.21 -4.12
CA VAL A 98 36.31 -18.10 -5.05
C VAL A 98 37.76 -18.20 -5.58
N LEU A 99 38.47 -19.31 -5.36
CA LEU A 99 39.87 -19.47 -5.81
C LEU A 99 40.15 -20.63 -6.78
N ALA A 100 39.14 -21.21 -7.44
CA ALA A 100 39.35 -22.39 -8.29
C ALA A 100 39.00 -22.21 -9.79
N VAL A 101 38.74 -21.00 -10.29
CA VAL A 101 38.35 -20.80 -11.72
C VAL A 101 39.41 -20.07 -12.57
N THR A 102 40.65 -19.96 -12.11
CA THR A 102 41.75 -19.44 -12.94
C THR A 102 42.85 -20.47 -13.10
N SER A 103 42.64 -21.45 -14.00
CA SER A 103 43.68 -22.12 -14.81
C SER A 103 43.21 -23.50 -15.29
N VAL A 104 42.57 -23.58 -16.46
CA VAL A 104 42.80 -24.66 -17.46
C VAL A 104 42.44 -24.12 -18.86
N SER A 105 43.48 -24.09 -19.69
CA SER A 105 43.58 -24.06 -21.17
C SER A 105 42.97 -22.92 -21.98
#